data_AF-A0A849SEJ5-F1
#
_entry.id   AF-A0A849SEJ5-F1
#
_cell.length_a   1.000
_cell.length_b   1.000
_cell.length_c   1.000
_cell.angle_alpha   90.00
_cell.angle_beta   90.00
_cell.angle_gamma   90.00
#
_symmetry.space_group_name_H-M   'P 1'
#
loop_
_entity.id
_entity.type
_entity.pdbx_description
1 polymer ?
#
loop_
_entity_poly.entity_id
_entity_poly.type
_entity_poly.pdbx_seq_one_letter_code
_entity_poly.pdbx_strand_id
1 'polypeptide(L)'
;MRIIFLLIVPLIMSACTSGEQKSSEKFIKETIDIDWDDGIPFDDLFHASKICQGHSDYEGCNEIDAQVTDVSVSLKSCAVDQRSWLCRTVVLVISKHPIYKVLPDVESMVLPSNPFYWSLPTHSLEAQASNFDYRLESISWWWGKWKIVIFLLITLLLFAFGLYHYRNFRQKIQLQIAQAYQEKIALKIEEEQLLQKQALLARRNEAAKLEAEKEVELAKQKLFEEENRIALEVILANEKSEKLAKEKAEADALLQAVFKRKN
;
A
#
# COMPACT_ATOMS: atom_id res chain seq x y z
N MET A 1 -51.10 94.53 14.84
CA MET A 1 -50.88 93.30 15.65
C MET A 1 -51.40 91.99 15.04
N ARG A 2 -52.20 91.97 13.95
CA ARG A 2 -52.67 90.70 13.35
C ARG A 2 -51.71 90.06 12.32
N ILE A 3 -50.78 90.84 11.75
CA ILE A 3 -49.82 90.36 10.73
C ILE A 3 -48.61 89.65 11.35
N ILE A 4 -48.22 90.02 12.58
CA ILE A 4 -47.08 89.41 13.28
C ILE A 4 -47.39 87.96 13.71
N PHE A 5 -48.63 87.69 14.14
CA PHE A 5 -49.07 86.33 14.49
C PHE A 5 -49.11 85.37 13.29
N LEU A 6 -49.36 85.88 12.08
CA LEU A 6 -49.39 85.07 10.85
C LEU A 6 -47.98 84.66 10.35
N LEU A 7 -46.91 85.29 10.83
CA LEU A 7 -45.52 84.93 10.50
C LEU A 7 -44.90 84.00 11.55
N ILE A 8 -45.31 84.08 12.82
CA ILE A 8 -44.73 83.26 13.90
C ILE A 8 -45.20 81.80 13.81
N VAL A 9 -46.47 81.55 13.46
CA VAL A 9 -47.02 80.19 13.33
C VAL A 9 -46.30 79.35 12.27
N PRO A 10 -46.06 79.82 11.03
CA PRO A 10 -45.29 79.04 10.05
C PRO A 10 -43.82 78.88 10.44
N LEU A 11 -43.23 79.83 11.17
CA LEU A 11 -41.86 79.72 11.71
C LEU A 11 -41.75 78.64 12.80
N ILE A 12 -42.73 78.54 13.69
CA ILE A 12 -42.78 77.48 14.73
C ILE A 12 -43.05 76.11 14.09
N MET A 13 -43.97 76.03 13.12
CA MET A 13 -44.24 74.78 12.38
C MET A 13 -43.00 74.32 11.58
N SER A 14 -42.31 75.24 10.89
CA SER A 14 -41.07 74.97 10.16
C SER A 14 -39.91 74.56 11.09
N ALA A 15 -39.80 75.18 12.26
CA ALA A 15 -38.81 74.79 13.28
C ALA A 15 -39.11 73.42 13.91
N CYS A 16 -40.39 73.07 14.09
CA CYS A 16 -40.80 71.76 14.61
C CYS A 16 -40.50 70.64 13.60
N THR A 17 -40.85 70.84 12.32
CA THR A 17 -40.54 69.88 11.24
C THR A 17 -39.03 69.74 11.02
N SER A 18 -38.26 70.83 11.13
CA SER A 18 -36.80 70.79 11.02
C SER A 18 -36.13 70.07 12.19
N GLY A 19 -36.71 70.14 13.39
CA GLY A 19 -36.24 69.39 14.56
C GLY A 19 -36.50 67.89 14.46
N GLU A 20 -37.71 67.50 14.02
CA GLU A 20 -38.09 66.10 13.81
C GLU A 20 -37.28 65.44 12.69
N GLN A 21 -37.04 66.14 11.59
CA GLN A 21 -36.18 65.67 10.50
C GLN A 21 -34.76 65.38 10.99
N LYS A 22 -34.12 66.33 11.68
CA LYS A 22 -32.75 66.15 12.20
C LYS A 22 -32.64 65.01 13.21
N SER A 23 -33.67 64.80 14.03
CA SER A 23 -33.70 63.68 14.97
C SER A 23 -33.81 62.34 14.25
N SER A 24 -34.62 62.29 13.18
CA SER A 24 -34.84 61.08 12.38
C SER A 24 -33.60 60.72 11.54
N GLU A 25 -32.96 61.71 10.91
CA GLU A 25 -31.70 61.56 10.18
C GLU A 25 -30.56 61.11 11.11
N LYS A 26 -30.50 61.64 12.34
CA LYS A 26 -29.54 61.19 13.35
C LYS A 26 -29.74 59.71 13.71
N PHE A 27 -30.99 59.28 13.91
CA PHE A 27 -31.30 57.88 14.20
C PHE A 27 -30.96 56.95 13.02
N ILE A 28 -31.28 57.37 11.79
CA ILE A 28 -30.89 56.64 10.56
C ILE A 28 -29.38 56.46 10.51
N LYS A 29 -28.62 57.54 10.72
CA LYS A 29 -27.16 57.50 10.73
C LYS A 29 -26.60 56.60 11.83
N GLU A 30 -27.13 56.72 13.04
CA GLU A 30 -26.75 55.83 14.16
C GLU A 30 -27.01 54.37 13.80
N THR A 31 -28.12 54.05 13.14
CA THR A 31 -28.46 52.69 12.71
C THR A 31 -27.50 52.16 11.63
N ILE A 32 -27.11 53.00 10.66
CA ILE A 32 -26.16 52.64 9.60
C ILE A 32 -24.80 52.28 10.19
N ASP A 33 -24.35 53.02 11.20
CA ASP A 33 -23.02 52.89 11.82
C ASP A 33 -22.92 51.72 12.81
N ILE A 34 -24.01 50.97 13.08
CA ILE A 34 -23.98 49.79 13.96
C ILE A 34 -23.20 48.65 13.31
N ASP A 35 -22.19 48.14 14.02
CA ASP A 35 -21.46 46.93 13.65
C ASP A 35 -22.35 45.68 13.83
N TRP A 36 -22.31 44.77 12.86
CA TRP A 36 -23.16 43.58 12.82
C TRP A 36 -22.49 42.33 13.40
N ASP A 37 -21.21 42.41 13.77
CA ASP A 37 -20.44 41.30 14.36
C ASP A 37 -21.12 40.73 15.63
N ASP A 38 -21.69 41.61 16.46
CA ASP A 38 -22.41 41.25 17.69
C ASP A 38 -23.89 40.88 17.47
N GLY A 39 -24.39 41.00 16.24
CA GLY A 39 -25.79 40.77 15.89
C GLY A 39 -26.36 41.86 14.99
N ILE A 40 -27.29 41.47 14.12
CA ILE A 40 -27.97 42.42 13.23
C ILE A 40 -29.05 43.16 14.05
N PRO A 41 -29.04 44.50 14.11
CA PRO A 41 -30.01 45.31 14.87
C PRO A 41 -31.36 45.37 14.14
N PHE A 42 -32.09 44.25 14.09
CA PHE A 42 -33.28 44.13 13.26
C PHE A 42 -34.42 45.10 13.63
N ASP A 43 -34.55 45.48 14.91
CA ASP A 43 -35.54 46.45 15.38
C ASP A 43 -35.21 47.86 14.86
N ASP A 44 -33.97 48.31 15.05
CA ASP A 44 -33.52 49.63 14.58
C ASP A 44 -33.59 49.73 13.06
N LEU A 45 -33.17 48.67 12.36
CA LEU A 45 -33.25 48.58 10.90
C LEU A 45 -34.70 48.62 10.40
N PHE A 46 -35.64 47.98 11.11
CA PHE A 46 -37.06 48.03 10.78
C PHE A 46 -37.64 49.43 10.98
N HIS A 47 -37.30 50.09 12.09
CA HIS A 47 -37.75 51.45 12.37
C HIS A 47 -37.17 52.47 11.38
N ALA A 48 -35.87 52.39 11.07
CA ALA A 48 -35.22 53.25 10.09
C ALA A 48 -35.82 53.05 8.69
N SER A 49 -36.05 51.80 8.27
CA SER A 49 -36.72 51.49 6.99
C SER A 49 -38.13 52.09 6.92
N LYS A 50 -38.88 52.08 8.03
CA LYS A 50 -40.21 52.71 8.09
C LYS A 50 -40.17 54.22 7.97
N ILE A 51 -39.17 54.87 8.57
CA ILE A 51 -38.96 56.31 8.41
C ILE A 51 -38.64 56.62 6.94
N CYS A 52 -37.73 55.87 6.33
CA CYS A 52 -37.33 56.05 4.93
C CYS A 52 -38.44 55.78 3.91
N GLN A 53 -39.38 54.87 4.21
CA GLN A 53 -40.59 54.67 3.40
C GLN A 53 -41.52 55.90 3.41
N GLY A 54 -41.55 56.67 4.51
CA GLY A 54 -42.31 57.92 4.62
C GLY A 54 -41.56 59.15 4.12
N HIS A 55 -40.22 59.13 4.20
CA HIS A 55 -39.32 60.24 3.96
C HIS A 55 -38.06 59.77 3.20
N SER A 56 -38.22 59.41 1.93
CA SER A 56 -37.12 58.85 1.11
C SER A 56 -36.00 59.86 0.81
N ASP A 57 -36.24 61.14 1.07
CA ASP A 57 -35.30 62.25 0.87
C ASP A 57 -34.35 62.47 2.05
N TYR A 58 -34.55 61.78 3.18
CA TYR A 58 -33.68 61.90 4.35
C TYR A 58 -32.29 61.30 4.08
N GLU A 59 -31.26 61.96 4.64
CA GLU A 59 -29.87 61.49 4.53
C GLU A 59 -29.71 60.10 5.16
N GLY A 60 -29.07 59.17 4.43
CA GLY A 60 -28.85 57.79 4.87
C GLY A 60 -29.91 56.77 4.46
N CYS A 61 -31.03 57.19 3.86
CA CYS A 61 -32.09 56.25 3.49
C CYS A 61 -31.68 55.23 2.40
N ASN A 62 -30.78 55.60 1.50
CA ASN A 62 -30.25 54.68 0.49
C ASN A 62 -29.42 53.56 1.13
N GLU A 63 -28.64 53.90 2.16
CA GLU A 63 -27.82 52.95 2.92
C GLU A 63 -28.70 52.00 3.74
N ILE A 64 -29.77 52.50 4.36
CA ILE A 64 -30.76 51.65 5.03
C ILE A 64 -31.41 50.70 4.02
N ASP A 65 -31.83 51.18 2.85
CA ASP A 65 -32.40 50.32 1.81
C ASP A 65 -31.42 49.26 1.32
N ALA A 66 -30.12 49.60 1.22
CA ALA A 66 -29.06 48.64 0.88
C ALA A 66 -28.88 47.58 1.98
N GLN A 67 -28.89 47.98 3.26
CA GLN A 67 -28.79 47.07 4.40
C GLN A 67 -30.02 46.14 4.51
N VAL A 68 -31.23 46.67 4.30
CA VAL A 68 -32.47 45.87 4.25
C VAL A 68 -32.46 44.91 3.06
N THR A 69 -31.93 45.34 1.92
CA THR A 69 -31.72 44.48 0.75
C THR A 69 -30.72 43.37 1.05
N ASP A 70 -29.60 43.67 1.72
CA ASP A 70 -28.60 42.68 2.12
C ASP A 70 -29.22 41.59 3.03
N VAL A 71 -30.03 41.99 4.02
CA VAL A 71 -30.80 41.06 4.87
C VAL A 71 -31.78 40.21 4.05
N SER A 72 -32.43 40.79 3.05
CA SER A 72 -33.34 40.05 2.16
C SER A 72 -32.60 39.02 1.30
N VAL A 73 -31.47 39.38 0.71
CA VAL A 73 -30.62 38.47 -0.07
C VAL A 73 -30.13 37.32 0.83
N SER A 74 -29.72 37.61 2.06
CA SER A 74 -29.32 36.59 3.04
C SER A 74 -30.45 35.61 3.35
N LEU A 75 -31.65 36.12 3.64
CA LEU A 75 -32.82 35.30 3.89
C LEU A 75 -33.15 34.40 2.69
N LYS A 76 -33.21 34.97 1.48
CA LYS A 76 -33.56 34.24 0.26
C LYS A 76 -32.52 33.17 -0.10
N SER A 77 -31.24 33.51 0.03
CA SER A 77 -30.12 32.58 -0.19
C SER A 77 -30.16 31.40 0.79
N CYS A 78 -30.37 31.68 2.08
CA CYS A 78 -30.48 30.65 3.10
C CYS A 78 -31.79 29.86 3.06
N ALA A 79 -32.87 30.42 2.51
CA ALA A 79 -34.12 29.69 2.31
C ALA A 79 -33.97 28.58 1.26
N VAL A 80 -33.15 28.79 0.23
CA VAL A 80 -32.84 27.79 -0.80
C VAL A 80 -31.89 26.71 -0.26
N ASP A 81 -30.96 27.07 0.62
CA ASP A 81 -29.96 26.15 1.18
C ASP A 81 -29.95 26.14 2.71
N GLN A 82 -30.83 25.33 3.30
CA GLN A 82 -30.94 25.15 4.75
C GLN A 82 -30.04 24.02 5.31
N ARG A 83 -28.94 23.70 4.63
CA ARG A 83 -28.02 22.65 5.11
C ARG A 83 -27.22 23.11 6.33
N SER A 84 -26.86 24.38 6.40
CA SER A 84 -26.08 24.94 7.51
C SER A 84 -26.95 25.37 8.69
N TRP A 85 -26.36 25.37 9.89
CA TRP A 85 -27.04 25.86 11.08
C TRP A 85 -27.28 27.38 11.03
N LEU A 86 -26.32 28.12 10.46
CA LEU A 86 -26.46 29.55 10.13
C LEU A 86 -27.75 29.80 9.34
N CYS A 87 -27.92 29.12 8.19
CA CYS A 87 -29.04 29.39 7.32
C CYS A 87 -30.39 29.00 7.90
N ARG A 88 -30.44 27.89 8.66
CA ARG A 88 -31.66 27.54 9.41
C ARG A 88 -32.03 28.64 10.40
N THR A 89 -31.04 29.21 11.09
CA THR A 89 -31.26 30.25 12.08
C THR A 89 -31.67 31.57 11.44
N VAL A 90 -30.98 32.00 10.38
CA VAL A 90 -31.33 33.19 9.58
C VAL A 90 -32.79 33.12 9.10
N VAL A 91 -33.18 31.99 8.49
CA VAL A 91 -34.57 31.80 8.04
C VAL A 91 -35.54 31.84 9.22
N LEU A 92 -35.24 31.16 10.32
CA LEU A 92 -36.13 31.09 11.48
C LEU A 92 -36.30 32.43 12.21
N VAL A 93 -35.22 33.19 12.38
CA VAL A 93 -35.23 34.47 13.10
C VAL A 93 -35.88 35.54 12.24
N ILE A 94 -35.41 35.72 11.00
CA ILE A 94 -35.89 36.81 10.14
C ILE A 94 -37.36 36.59 9.77
N SER A 95 -37.79 35.37 9.41
CA SER A 95 -39.19 35.12 9.02
C SER A 95 -40.21 35.38 10.13
N LYS A 96 -39.77 35.38 11.39
CA LYS A 96 -40.61 35.69 12.55
C LYS A 96 -40.49 37.14 13.01
N HIS A 97 -39.46 37.85 12.56
CA HIS A 97 -39.19 39.22 12.96
C HIS A 97 -40.03 40.22 12.14
N PRO A 98 -40.51 41.35 12.71
CA PRO A 98 -41.26 42.38 11.98
C PRO A 98 -40.57 42.92 10.72
N ILE A 99 -39.22 42.92 10.70
CA ILE A 99 -38.39 43.30 9.54
C ILE A 99 -38.80 42.56 8.26
N TYR A 100 -39.27 41.31 8.36
CA TYR A 100 -39.71 40.52 7.20
C TYR A 100 -40.75 41.24 6.33
N LYS A 101 -41.60 42.09 6.95
CA LYS A 101 -42.66 42.83 6.26
C LYS A 101 -42.15 43.99 5.40
N VAL A 102 -40.90 44.42 5.60
CA VAL A 102 -40.29 45.51 4.83
C VAL A 102 -39.18 45.02 3.90
N LEU A 103 -38.88 43.72 3.90
CA LEU A 103 -37.86 43.16 3.01
C LEU A 103 -38.33 43.23 1.54
N PRO A 104 -37.50 43.76 0.62
CA PRO A 104 -37.80 43.73 -0.79
C PRO A 104 -37.74 42.29 -1.32
N ASP A 105 -38.51 42.00 -2.36
CA ASP A 105 -38.39 40.71 -3.06
C ASP A 105 -37.15 40.74 -3.96
N VAL A 106 -36.17 39.88 -3.65
CA VAL A 106 -34.88 39.81 -4.33
C VAL A 106 -34.55 38.36 -4.68
N GLU A 107 -33.72 38.19 -5.71
CA GLU A 107 -33.22 36.87 -6.09
C GLU A 107 -32.25 36.32 -5.05
N SER A 108 -32.28 35.00 -4.87
CA SER A 108 -31.32 34.30 -4.00
C SER A 108 -29.94 34.23 -4.67
N MET A 109 -28.89 34.34 -3.85
CA MET A 109 -27.52 34.07 -4.28
C MET A 109 -27.07 32.67 -3.86
N VAL A 110 -26.20 32.05 -4.65
CA VAL A 110 -25.66 30.73 -4.34
C VAL A 110 -24.63 30.86 -3.23
N LEU A 111 -24.87 30.16 -2.13
CA LEU A 111 -23.93 30.13 -1.01
C LEU A 111 -22.69 29.28 -1.35
N PRO A 112 -21.49 29.70 -0.93
CA PRO A 112 -20.29 28.90 -1.09
C PRO A 112 -20.45 27.54 -0.42
N SER A 113 -20.15 26.47 -1.17
CA SER A 113 -20.21 25.08 -0.70
C SER A 113 -18.84 24.39 -0.69
N ASN A 114 -17.78 25.16 -0.93
CA ASN A 114 -16.40 24.74 -0.79
C ASN A 114 -15.81 25.42 0.47
N PRO A 115 -14.72 24.90 1.05
CA PRO A 115 -14.09 25.50 2.22
C PRO A 115 -13.09 26.61 1.90
N PHE A 116 -12.86 26.90 0.62
CA PHE A 116 -11.84 27.84 0.14
C PHE A 116 -12.44 29.20 -0.25
N TYR A 117 -13.62 29.54 0.27
CA TYR A 117 -14.22 30.83 0.04
C TYR A 117 -13.59 31.89 0.92
N TRP A 118 -13.45 33.09 0.37
CA TRP A 118 -12.87 34.23 1.08
C TRP A 118 -13.93 35.01 1.86
N SER A 119 -15.15 35.12 1.31
CA SER A 119 -16.30 35.80 1.90
C SER A 119 -17.63 35.19 1.48
N LEU A 120 -18.69 35.53 2.21
CA LEU A 120 -20.09 35.29 1.89
C LEU A 120 -20.65 36.42 1.00
N PRO A 121 -21.76 36.17 0.30
CA PRO A 121 -22.31 37.11 -0.67
C PRO A 121 -22.90 38.39 -0.05
N THR A 122 -23.15 38.40 1.26
CA THR A 122 -23.81 39.49 1.98
C THR A 122 -23.08 39.82 3.27
N HIS A 123 -23.16 41.09 3.69
CA HIS A 123 -22.54 41.57 4.92
C HIS A 123 -23.18 40.91 6.16
N SER A 124 -24.51 40.76 6.15
CA SER A 124 -25.26 40.09 7.23
C SER A 124 -24.88 38.63 7.40
N LEU A 125 -24.59 37.90 6.32
CA LEU A 125 -24.10 36.52 6.45
C LEU A 125 -22.64 36.48 6.89
N GLU A 126 -21.77 37.36 6.38
CA GLU A 126 -20.35 37.38 6.77
C GLU A 126 -20.19 37.68 8.26
N ALA A 127 -20.91 38.69 8.77
CA ALA A 127 -20.89 39.07 10.19
C ALA A 127 -21.32 37.91 11.11
N GLN A 128 -22.26 37.08 10.66
CA GLN A 128 -22.75 35.93 11.43
C GLN A 128 -22.03 34.62 11.10
N ALA A 129 -21.11 34.61 10.14
CA ALA A 129 -20.45 33.38 9.68
C ALA A 129 -19.60 32.73 10.77
N SER A 130 -18.91 33.56 11.55
CA SER A 130 -18.03 33.15 12.66
C SER A 130 -18.85 32.61 13.83
N ASN A 131 -19.90 33.33 14.24
CA ASN A 131 -20.79 32.97 15.35
C ASN A 131 -21.47 31.60 15.16
N PHE A 132 -21.69 31.20 13.91
CA PHE A 132 -22.33 29.94 13.54
C PHE A 132 -21.35 28.91 12.96
N ASP A 133 -20.03 29.14 13.07
CA ASP A 133 -18.98 28.22 12.58
C ASP A 133 -19.20 27.76 11.12
N TYR A 134 -19.76 28.62 10.26
CA TYR A 134 -20.20 28.24 8.91
C TYR A 134 -19.04 27.72 8.04
N ARG A 135 -17.82 28.22 8.27
CA ARG A 135 -16.59 27.71 7.62
C ARG A 135 -16.32 26.24 7.99
N LEU A 136 -16.42 25.89 9.28
CA LEU A 136 -16.18 24.53 9.77
C LEU A 136 -17.25 23.55 9.27
N GLU A 137 -18.51 23.99 9.27
CA GLU A 137 -19.58 23.20 8.64
C GLU A 137 -19.23 22.93 7.18
N SER A 138 -18.96 23.98 6.39
CA SER A 138 -18.63 23.88 4.97
C SER A 138 -17.46 22.94 4.69
N ILE A 139 -16.41 22.96 5.54
CA ILE A 139 -15.28 22.02 5.49
C ILE A 139 -15.76 20.57 5.67
N SER A 140 -16.56 20.31 6.70
CA SER A 140 -17.09 18.97 7.00
C SER A 140 -17.92 18.43 5.83
N TRP A 141 -18.81 19.25 5.26
CA TRP A 141 -19.61 18.88 4.09
C TRP A 141 -18.75 18.57 2.87
N TRP A 142 -17.74 19.39 2.61
CA TRP A 142 -16.83 19.21 1.50
C TRP A 142 -16.06 17.89 1.62
N TRP A 143 -15.46 17.61 2.78
CA TRP A 143 -14.79 16.33 3.05
C TRP A 143 -15.75 15.13 3.00
N GLY A 144 -17.00 15.31 3.45
CA GLY A 144 -18.04 14.30 3.37
C GLY A 144 -18.29 13.81 1.94
N LYS A 145 -18.26 14.72 0.95
CA LYS A 145 -18.39 14.38 -0.48
C LYS A 145 -17.22 13.54 -0.99
N TRP A 146 -16.01 13.84 -0.53
CA TRP A 146 -14.79 13.17 -0.98
C TRP A 146 -14.48 11.88 -0.24
N LYS A 147 -15.10 11.65 0.92
CA LYS A 147 -14.85 10.50 1.79
C LYS A 147 -14.87 9.18 1.03
N ILE A 148 -15.93 8.91 0.27
CA ILE A 148 -16.08 7.66 -0.49
C ILE A 148 -15.00 7.53 -1.56
N VAL A 149 -14.73 8.60 -2.30
CA VAL A 149 -13.70 8.62 -3.35
C VAL A 149 -12.31 8.33 -2.76
N ILE A 150 -11.98 8.97 -1.63
CA ILE A 150 -10.72 8.76 -0.92
C ILE A 150 -10.62 7.31 -0.43
N PHE A 151 -11.67 6.75 0.17
CA PHE A 151 -11.68 5.35 0.60
C PHE A 151 -11.48 4.38 -0.56
N LEU A 152 -12.13 4.64 -1.71
CA LEU A 152 -11.96 3.82 -2.91
C LEU A 152 -10.51 3.87 -3.40
N LEU A 153 -9.91 5.06 -3.47
CA LEU A 153 -8.52 5.23 -3.88
C LEU A 153 -7.54 4.51 -2.94
N ILE A 154 -7.73 4.63 -1.62
CA ILE A 154 -6.92 3.92 -0.62
C ILE A 154 -7.07 2.41 -0.79
N THR A 155 -8.30 1.93 -0.98
CA THR A 155 -8.56 0.49 -1.15
C THR A 155 -7.89 -0.03 -2.42
N LEU A 156 -7.93 0.74 -3.52
CA LEU A 156 -7.31 0.40 -4.79
C LEU A 156 -5.78 0.37 -4.67
N LEU A 157 -5.18 1.33 -3.94
CA LEU A 157 -3.76 1.36 -3.64
C LEU A 157 -3.32 0.16 -2.80
N LEU A 158 -4.07 -0.18 -1.75
CA LEU A 158 -3.80 -1.36 -0.91
C LEU A 158 -3.93 -2.66 -1.72
N PHE A 159 -4.91 -2.75 -2.60
CA PHE A 159 -5.10 -3.90 -3.47
C PHE A 159 -3.96 -4.04 -4.49
N ALA A 160 -3.56 -2.95 -5.14
CA ALA A 160 -2.43 -2.94 -6.06
C ALA A 160 -1.12 -3.30 -5.35
N PHE A 161 -0.91 -2.77 -4.14
CA PHE A 161 0.23 -3.11 -3.29
C PHE A 161 0.23 -4.59 -2.88
N GLY A 162 -0.93 -5.12 -2.49
CA GLY A 162 -1.11 -6.54 -2.17
C GLY A 162 -0.83 -7.45 -3.37
N LEU A 163 -1.31 -7.10 -4.56
CA LEU A 163 -1.02 -7.82 -5.81
C LEU A 163 0.46 -7.81 -6.16
N TYR A 164 1.12 -6.67 -6.00
CA TYR A 164 2.56 -6.54 -6.23
C TYR A 164 3.36 -7.48 -5.30
N HIS A 165 3.05 -7.47 -4.00
CA HIS A 165 3.69 -8.36 -3.04
C HIS A 165 3.38 -9.84 -3.29
N TYR A 166 2.12 -10.16 -3.60
CA TYR A 166 1.72 -11.53 -3.92
C TYR A 166 2.47 -12.07 -5.15
N ARG A 167 2.60 -11.26 -6.21
CA ARG A 167 3.34 -11.64 -7.42
C ARG A 167 4.81 -11.91 -7.11
N ASN A 168 5.46 -11.03 -6.35
CA ASN A 168 6.85 -11.21 -5.95
C ASN A 168 7.04 -12.46 -5.07
N PHE A 169 6.11 -12.71 -4.14
CA PHE A 169 6.14 -13.89 -3.28
C PHE A 169 5.98 -15.18 -4.10
N ARG A 170 5.02 -15.21 -5.03
CA ARG A 170 4.80 -16.35 -5.92
C ARG A 170 6.03 -16.65 -6.77
N GLN A 171 6.68 -15.62 -7.33
CA GLN A 171 7.91 -15.78 -8.10
C GLN A 171 9.04 -16.38 -7.26
N LYS A 172 9.23 -15.90 -6.03
CA LYS A 172 10.22 -16.47 -5.10
C LYS A 172 9.96 -17.94 -4.80
N ILE A 173 8.71 -18.33 -4.54
CA ILE A 173 8.35 -19.73 -4.30
C ILE A 173 8.63 -20.59 -5.54
N GLN A 174 8.23 -20.13 -6.73
CA GLN A 174 8.47 -20.91 -7.95
C GLN A 174 9.96 -21.12 -8.23
N LEU A 175 10.80 -20.13 -7.95
CA LEU A 175 12.25 -20.26 -8.06
C LEU A 175 12.80 -21.30 -7.07
N GLN A 176 12.35 -21.29 -5.81
CA GLN A 176 12.77 -22.27 -4.81
C GLN A 176 12.34 -23.70 -5.18
N ILE A 177 11.12 -23.88 -5.69
CA ILE A 177 10.64 -25.18 -6.15
C ILE A 177 11.47 -25.68 -7.34
N ALA A 178 11.79 -24.80 -8.30
CA ALA A 178 12.61 -25.15 -9.45
C ALA A 178 14.05 -25.55 -9.04
N GLN A 179 14.65 -24.83 -8.09
CA GLN A 179 15.97 -25.17 -7.54
C GLN A 179 15.96 -26.52 -6.83
N ALA A 180 14.99 -26.77 -5.95
CA ALA A 180 14.86 -28.04 -5.27
C ALA A 180 14.62 -29.22 -6.23
N TYR A 181 13.92 -28.98 -7.34
CA TYR A 181 13.73 -29.98 -8.38
C TYR A 181 15.04 -30.28 -9.15
N GLN A 182 15.83 -29.25 -9.47
CA GLN A 182 17.13 -29.44 -10.12
C GLN A 182 18.13 -30.15 -9.21
N GLU A 183 18.19 -29.81 -7.92
CA GLU A 183 19.02 -30.52 -6.95
C GLU A 183 18.67 -32.01 -6.85
N LYS A 184 17.37 -32.34 -6.83
CA LYS A 184 16.91 -33.74 -6.85
C LYS A 184 17.34 -34.49 -8.10
N ILE A 185 17.32 -33.84 -9.27
CA ILE A 185 17.80 -34.46 -10.50
C ILE A 185 19.32 -34.65 -10.45
N ALA A 186 20.06 -33.63 -10.01
CA ALA A 186 21.51 -33.70 -9.89
C ALA A 186 21.95 -34.83 -8.94
N LEU A 187 21.30 -34.95 -7.78
CA LEU A 187 21.54 -36.02 -6.82
C LEU A 187 21.29 -37.41 -7.42
N LYS A 188 20.21 -37.60 -8.19
CA LYS A 188 19.94 -38.87 -8.86
C LYS A 188 21.02 -39.24 -9.89
N ILE A 189 21.47 -38.27 -10.68
CA ILE A 189 22.55 -38.48 -11.66
C ILE A 189 23.85 -38.84 -10.93
N GLU A 190 24.17 -38.18 -9.82
CA GLU A 190 25.35 -38.48 -9.02
C GLU A 190 25.28 -39.88 -8.38
N GLU A 191 24.12 -40.28 -7.88
CA GLU A 191 23.87 -41.62 -7.33
C GLU A 191 24.06 -42.72 -8.40
N GLU A 192 23.53 -42.51 -9.61
CA GLU A 192 23.75 -43.44 -10.74
C GLU A 192 25.23 -43.53 -11.14
N GLN A 193 25.95 -42.41 -11.17
CA GLN A 193 27.39 -42.40 -11.45
C GLN A 193 28.20 -43.13 -10.36
N LEU A 194 27.83 -42.98 -9.09
CA LEU A 194 28.46 -43.69 -7.99
C LEU A 194 28.21 -45.20 -8.09
N LEU A 195 26.98 -45.62 -8.37
CA LEU A 195 26.65 -47.04 -8.59
C LEU A 195 27.42 -47.63 -9.78
N GLN A 196 27.54 -46.91 -10.89
CA GLN A 196 28.35 -47.35 -12.03
C GLN A 196 29.83 -47.49 -11.67
N LYS A 197 30.40 -46.55 -10.91
CA LYS A 197 31.79 -46.63 -10.44
C LYS A 197 31.99 -47.83 -9.50
N GLN A 198 31.07 -48.06 -8.57
CA GLN A 198 31.13 -49.22 -7.68
C GLN A 198 31.05 -50.54 -8.45
N ALA A 199 30.15 -50.64 -9.43
CA ALA A 199 30.05 -51.82 -10.29
C ALA A 199 31.33 -52.07 -11.10
N LEU A 200 31.97 -51.02 -11.61
CA LEU A 200 33.24 -51.13 -12.34
C LEU A 200 34.38 -51.58 -11.42
N LEU A 201 34.46 -51.04 -10.19
CA LEU A 201 35.43 -51.48 -9.19
C LEU A 201 35.23 -52.94 -8.78
N ALA A 202 33.99 -53.38 -8.60
CA ALA A 202 33.68 -54.78 -8.31
C ALA A 202 34.18 -55.71 -9.45
N ARG A 203 33.90 -55.36 -10.71
CA ARG A 203 34.41 -56.11 -11.88
C ARG A 203 35.93 -56.14 -11.95
N ARG A 204 36.61 -55.01 -11.66
CA ARG A 204 38.08 -54.97 -11.61
C ARG A 204 38.64 -55.86 -10.51
N ASN A 205 38.01 -55.87 -9.34
CA ASN A 205 38.43 -56.73 -8.24
C ASN A 205 38.22 -58.21 -8.56
N GLU A 206 37.14 -58.57 -9.25
CA GLU A 206 36.91 -59.94 -9.73
C GLU A 206 37.96 -60.36 -10.77
N ALA A 207 38.27 -59.49 -11.74
CA ALA A 207 39.31 -59.75 -12.73
C ALA A 207 40.69 -59.95 -12.06
N ALA A 208 41.04 -59.08 -11.10
CA ALA A 208 42.28 -59.19 -10.35
C ALA A 208 42.36 -60.47 -9.50
N LYS A 209 41.24 -60.91 -8.91
CA LYS A 209 41.18 -62.21 -8.20
C LYS A 209 41.42 -63.37 -9.17
N LEU A 210 40.79 -63.36 -10.34
CA LEU A 210 40.94 -64.41 -11.34
C LEU A 210 42.35 -64.45 -11.94
N GLU A 211 43.00 -63.29 -12.10
CA GLU A 211 44.42 -63.20 -12.47
C GLU A 211 45.31 -63.80 -11.37
N ALA A 212 45.09 -63.46 -10.10
CA ALA A 212 45.83 -64.04 -8.98
C ALA A 212 45.62 -65.56 -8.87
N GLU A 213 44.41 -66.07 -9.07
CA GLU A 213 44.12 -67.51 -9.10
C GLU A 213 44.87 -68.21 -10.22
N LYS A 214 44.90 -67.63 -11.43
CA LYS A 214 45.69 -68.16 -12.56
C LYS A 214 47.19 -68.17 -12.27
N GLU A 215 47.72 -67.13 -11.64
CA GLU A 215 49.14 -67.09 -11.24
C GLU A 215 49.47 -68.20 -10.23
N VAL A 216 48.57 -68.44 -9.27
CA VAL A 216 48.70 -69.54 -8.30
C VAL A 216 48.63 -70.90 -9.00
N GLU A 217 47.71 -71.11 -9.93
CA GLU A 217 47.63 -72.34 -10.72
C GLU A 217 48.88 -72.58 -11.57
N LEU A 218 49.38 -71.54 -12.22
CA LEU A 218 50.61 -71.61 -13.01
C LEU A 218 51.83 -71.92 -12.12
N ALA A 219 51.89 -71.35 -10.91
CA ALA A 219 52.93 -71.67 -9.94
C ALA A 219 52.84 -73.15 -9.47
N LYS A 220 51.62 -73.67 -9.24
CA LYS A 220 51.42 -75.09 -8.91
C LYS A 220 51.84 -76.02 -10.04
N GLN A 221 51.51 -75.68 -11.30
CA GLN A 221 51.94 -76.47 -12.46
C GLN A 221 53.46 -76.52 -12.58
N LYS A 222 54.14 -75.38 -12.40
CA LYS A 222 55.62 -75.34 -12.39
C LYS A 222 56.22 -76.20 -11.28
N LEU A 223 55.64 -76.17 -10.07
CA LEU A 223 56.08 -77.04 -8.98
C LEU A 223 55.89 -78.52 -9.30
N PHE A 224 54.75 -78.89 -9.91
CA PHE A 224 54.48 -80.27 -10.32
C PHE A 224 55.42 -80.74 -11.43
N GLU A 225 55.75 -79.89 -12.40
CA GLU A 225 56.76 -80.19 -13.43
C GLU A 225 58.15 -80.39 -12.81
N GLU A 226 58.53 -79.56 -11.84
CA GLU A 226 59.80 -79.68 -11.12
C GLU A 226 59.87 -80.98 -10.30
N GLU A 227 58.79 -81.32 -9.60
CA GLU A 227 58.68 -82.58 -8.85
C GLU A 227 58.77 -83.81 -9.77
N ASN A 228 58.09 -83.78 -10.93
CA ASN A 228 58.20 -84.85 -11.93
C ASN A 228 59.60 -84.94 -12.54
N ARG A 229 60.29 -83.82 -12.76
CA ARG A 229 61.68 -83.82 -13.24
C ARG A 229 62.60 -84.52 -12.24
N ILE A 230 62.47 -84.17 -10.96
CA ILE A 230 63.24 -84.80 -9.87
C ILE A 230 62.91 -86.30 -9.80
N ALA A 231 61.64 -86.70 -9.89
CA ALA A 231 61.23 -88.10 -9.90
C ALA A 231 61.84 -88.87 -11.09
N LEU A 232 61.86 -88.27 -12.29
CA LEU A 232 62.49 -88.84 -13.48
C LEU A 232 64.01 -88.99 -13.33
N GLU A 233 64.68 -87.99 -12.75
CA GLU A 233 66.11 -88.07 -12.43
C GLU A 233 66.41 -89.21 -11.44
N VAL A 234 65.56 -89.41 -10.42
CA VAL A 234 65.68 -90.52 -9.47
C VAL A 234 65.47 -91.88 -10.14
N ILE A 235 64.47 -92.01 -11.02
CA ILE A 235 64.23 -93.25 -11.77
C ILE A 235 65.43 -93.59 -12.67
N LEU A 236 65.93 -92.62 -13.42
CA LEU A 236 67.11 -92.82 -14.28
C LEU A 236 68.37 -93.14 -13.48
N ALA A 237 68.56 -92.52 -12.31
CA ALA A 237 69.65 -92.86 -11.39
C ALA A 237 69.52 -94.29 -10.85
N ASN A 238 68.31 -94.72 -10.51
CA ASN A 238 68.03 -96.09 -10.07
C ASN A 238 68.27 -97.11 -11.19
N GLU A 239 67.79 -96.87 -12.42
CA GLU A 239 68.08 -97.73 -13.58
C GLU A 239 69.58 -97.81 -13.88
N LYS A 240 70.30 -96.69 -13.76
CA LYS A 240 71.76 -96.67 -13.93
C LYS A 240 72.46 -97.46 -12.83
N SER A 241 71.98 -97.37 -11.59
CA SER A 241 72.50 -98.18 -10.47
C SER A 241 72.23 -99.67 -10.66
N GLU A 242 71.08 -100.02 -11.24
CA GLU A 242 70.70 -101.41 -11.52
C GLU A 242 71.51 -102.00 -12.68
N LYS A 243 71.80 -101.21 -13.72
CA LYS A 243 72.75 -101.58 -14.78
C LYS A 243 74.16 -101.78 -14.25
N LEU A 244 74.65 -100.87 -13.41
CA LEU A 244 75.95 -101.02 -12.75
C LEU A 244 76.00 -102.26 -11.83
N ALA A 245 74.90 -102.60 -11.16
CA ALA A 245 74.80 -103.82 -10.37
C ALA A 245 74.83 -105.10 -11.25
N LYS A 246 74.20 -105.08 -12.42
CA LYS A 246 74.26 -106.18 -13.40
C LYS A 246 75.64 -106.33 -14.02
N GLU A 247 76.29 -105.24 -14.42
CA GLU A 247 77.67 -105.26 -14.93
C GLU A 247 78.65 -105.75 -13.86
N LYS A 248 78.46 -105.37 -12.58
CA LYS A 248 79.25 -105.90 -11.48
C LYS A 248 79.00 -107.39 -11.26
N ALA A 249 77.76 -107.86 -11.35
CA ALA A 249 77.43 -109.29 -11.26
C ALA A 249 78.01 -110.11 -12.42
N GLU A 250 78.04 -109.56 -13.64
CA GLU A 250 78.69 -110.16 -14.81
C GLU A 250 80.22 -110.16 -14.68
N ALA A 251 80.82 -109.09 -14.15
CA ALA A 251 82.25 -109.02 -13.87
C ALA A 251 82.67 -110.02 -12.77
N ASP A 252 81.87 -110.19 -11.71
CA ASP A 252 82.09 -111.21 -10.67
C ASP A 252 81.90 -112.63 -11.22
N ALA A 253 80.94 -112.85 -12.13
CA ALA A 253 80.75 -114.13 -12.81
C ALA A 253 81.93 -114.48 -13.76
N LEU A 254 82.48 -113.49 -14.47
CA LEU A 254 83.66 -113.65 -15.31
C LEU A 254 84.92 -113.90 -14.46
N LEU A 255 85.08 -113.24 -13.32
CA LEU A 255 86.16 -113.53 -12.37
C LEU A 255 86.05 -114.96 -11.81
N GLN A 256 84.85 -115.43 -11.46
CA GLN A 256 84.65 -116.83 -11.03
C GLN A 256 84.93 -117.84 -12.16
N ALA A 257 84.67 -117.50 -13.42
CA ALA A 257 84.98 -118.36 -14.56
C ALA A 257 86.49 -118.44 -14.86
N VAL A 258 87.24 -117.35 -14.64
CA VAL A 258 88.71 -117.34 -14.79
C VAL A 258 89.40 -118.13 -13.69
N PHE A 259 88.90 -118.09 -12.45
CA PHE A 259 89.46 -118.87 -11.34
C PHE A 259 89.12 -120.38 -11.37
N LYS A 260 88.17 -120.84 -12.21
CA LYS A 260 87.82 -122.26 -12.37
C LYS A 260 88.59 -123.01 -13.48
N ARG A 261 89.47 -122.36 -14.22
CA ARG A 261 90.38 -122.99 -15.23
C ARG A 261 91.84 -123.10 -14.76
N LYS A 262 92.05 -123.20 -13.44
CA LYS A 262 93.22 -123.81 -12.82
C LYS A 262 92.70 -124.85 -11.81
N ASN A 263 92.42 -126.05 -12.29
CA ASN A 263 92.48 -127.34 -11.58
C ASN A 263 91.97 -128.43 -12.51
#